data_AF-A0A4R8H596-F1
#
_entry.id   AF-A0A4R8H596-F1
#
_cell.length_a   1.000
_cell.length_b   1.000
_cell.length_c   1.000
_cell.angle_alpha   90.00
_cell.angle_beta   90.00
_cell.angle_gamma   90.00
#
_symmetry.space_group_name_H-M   'P 1'
#
loop_
_entity.id
_entity.type
_entity.pdbx_description
1 polymer ?
#
loop_
_entity_poly.entity_id
_entity_poly.type
_entity_poly.pdbx_seq_one_letter_code
_entity_poly.pdbx_strand_id
1 'polypeptide(L)'
;MKINRPKLVILFLIVVIIQLTVPASMIIKRELILRQGESFKFKTAPIDPYDPYRGRYVALDIREDYAPLPESRLNISRGDEIYAHLKKNQEGFAYFNKVTLEVPTEASYIKAKVTYINRKENKIYLDLPFERYYLDENIAPLVEKLYRKLNREENPNTYIKVRVKSGAAVIEELYLDNQAIIEFIKNNKEKYQED
;
A
#
# COMPACT_ATOMS: atom_id res chain seq x y z
N MET A 1 -25.40 -4.95 -47.17
CA MET A 1 -24.55 -5.93 -46.45
C MET A 1 -25.39 -6.56 -45.32
N LYS A 2 -25.95 -7.77 -45.50
CA LYS A 2 -26.71 -8.45 -44.44
C LYS A 2 -25.71 -8.98 -43.41
N ILE A 3 -25.68 -8.39 -42.23
CA ILE A 3 -24.79 -8.85 -41.16
C ILE A 3 -25.39 -10.13 -40.58
N ASN A 4 -24.62 -11.23 -40.62
CA ASN A 4 -25.06 -12.52 -40.10
C ASN A 4 -25.13 -12.47 -38.57
N ARG A 5 -26.34 -12.60 -38.01
CA ARG A 5 -26.60 -12.66 -36.57
C ARG A 5 -25.61 -13.54 -35.76
N PRO A 6 -25.22 -14.77 -36.19
CA PRO A 6 -24.25 -15.56 -35.43
C PRO A 6 -22.84 -14.94 -35.40
N LYS A 7 -22.43 -14.23 -36.47
CA LYS A 7 -21.14 -13.53 -36.49
C LYS A 7 -21.13 -12.34 -35.52
N LEU A 8 -22.26 -11.67 -35.33
CA LEU A 8 -22.40 -10.61 -34.33
C LEU A 8 -22.30 -11.14 -32.91
N VAL A 9 -22.91 -12.30 -32.61
CA VAL A 9 -22.81 -12.92 -31.28
C VAL A 9 -21.37 -13.32 -30.97
N ILE A 10 -20.66 -13.91 -31.94
CA ILE A 10 -19.23 -14.27 -31.76
C ILE A 10 -18.40 -13.01 -31.51
N LEU A 11 -18.59 -11.94 -32.31
CA LEU A 11 -17.88 -10.68 -32.13
C LEU A 11 -18.18 -10.06 -30.76
N PHE A 12 -19.43 -10.09 -30.32
CA PHE A 12 -19.84 -9.63 -29.00
C PHE A 12 -19.13 -10.40 -27.87
N LEU A 13 -19.10 -11.73 -27.94
CA LEU A 13 -18.40 -12.57 -26.96
C LEU A 13 -16.89 -12.27 -26.90
N ILE A 14 -16.26 -12.04 -28.06
CA ILE A 14 -14.84 -11.64 -28.12
C ILE A 14 -14.62 -10.32 -27.38
N VAL A 15 -15.48 -9.32 -27.61
CA VAL A 15 -15.40 -8.03 -26.92
C VAL A 15 -15.59 -8.19 -25.42
N VAL A 16 -16.56 -8.99 -24.98
CA VAL A 16 -16.77 -9.28 -23.55
C VAL A 16 -15.53 -9.94 -22.92
N ILE A 17 -14.93 -10.92 -23.59
CA ILE A 17 -13.71 -11.58 -23.11
C ILE A 17 -12.58 -10.55 -22.99
N ILE A 18 -12.36 -9.73 -24.02
CA ILE A 18 -11.32 -8.69 -23.98
C ILE A 18 -11.57 -7.72 -22.82
N GLN A 19 -12.82 -7.29 -22.59
CA GLN A 19 -13.16 -6.39 -21.50
C GLN A 19 -12.88 -7.02 -20.12
N LEU A 20 -13.11 -8.33 -19.95
CA LEU A 20 -12.84 -9.04 -18.71
C LEU A 20 -11.34 -9.30 -18.47
N THR A 21 -10.50 -9.34 -19.51
CA THR A 21 -9.05 -9.63 -19.34
C THR A 21 -8.33 -8.57 -18.51
N VAL A 22 -8.71 -7.30 -18.64
CA VAL A 22 -8.09 -6.19 -17.90
C VAL A 22 -8.27 -6.34 -16.38
N PRO A 23 -9.50 -6.37 -15.82
CA PRO A 23 -9.70 -6.55 -14.39
C PRO A 23 -9.20 -7.91 -13.89
N ALA A 24 -9.36 -8.98 -14.69
CA ALA A 24 -8.81 -10.28 -14.33
C ALA A 24 -7.27 -10.22 -14.15
N SER A 25 -6.56 -9.55 -15.06
CA SER A 25 -5.11 -9.37 -14.94
C SER A 25 -4.71 -8.57 -13.70
N MET A 26 -5.51 -7.58 -13.30
CA MET A 26 -5.27 -6.77 -12.10
C MET A 26 -5.40 -7.63 -10.84
N ILE A 27 -6.45 -8.45 -10.75
CA ILE A 27 -6.68 -9.38 -9.63
C ILE A 27 -5.54 -10.40 -9.57
N ILE A 28 -5.19 -11.03 -10.68
CA ILE A 28 -4.10 -12.03 -10.74
C ILE A 28 -2.77 -11.42 -10.31
N LYS A 29 -2.43 -10.22 -10.79
CA LYS A 29 -1.21 -9.52 -10.37
C LYS A 29 -1.19 -9.27 -8.86
N ARG A 30 -2.30 -8.75 -8.31
CA ARG A 30 -2.42 -8.49 -6.86
C ARG A 30 -2.26 -9.77 -6.04
N GLU A 31 -2.92 -10.85 -6.45
CA GLU A 31 -2.85 -12.14 -5.77
C GLU A 31 -1.44 -12.76 -5.84
N LEU A 32 -0.77 -12.65 -7.00
CA LEU A 32 0.61 -13.10 -7.15
C LEU A 32 1.57 -12.32 -6.24
N ILE A 33 1.36 -11.01 -6.06
CA ILE A 33 2.14 -10.21 -5.12
C ILE A 33 1.89 -10.69 -3.69
N LEU A 34 0.65 -10.90 -3.29
CA LEU A 34 0.31 -11.38 -1.95
C LEU A 34 0.92 -12.76 -1.63
N ARG A 35 0.87 -13.69 -2.59
CA ARG A 35 1.37 -15.07 -2.39
C ARG A 35 2.88 -15.22 -2.52
N GLN A 36 3.48 -14.55 -3.49
CA GLN A 36 4.87 -14.78 -3.90
C GLN A 36 5.78 -13.58 -3.62
N GLY A 37 5.24 -12.45 -3.18
CA GLY A 37 6.01 -11.27 -2.82
C GLY A 37 6.76 -11.44 -1.51
N GLU A 38 7.91 -10.79 -1.42
CA GLU A 38 8.67 -10.71 -0.18
C GLU A 38 7.91 -9.84 0.83
N SER A 39 7.87 -10.26 2.09
CA SER A 39 7.20 -9.52 3.17
C SER A 39 8.12 -8.47 3.80
N PHE A 40 7.59 -7.27 3.96
CA PHE A 40 8.18 -6.11 4.62
C PHE A 40 7.20 -5.53 5.65
N LYS A 41 7.72 -5.01 6.77
CA LYS A 41 6.91 -4.36 7.81
C LYS A 41 7.17 -2.86 7.79
N PHE A 42 6.16 -2.02 7.68
CA PHE A 42 6.33 -0.56 7.73
C PHE A 42 5.64 -0.01 8.97
N LYS A 43 6.36 0.79 9.77
CA LYS A 43 5.76 1.49 10.91
C LYS A 43 4.78 2.53 10.40
N THR A 44 3.59 2.54 10.99
CA THR A 44 2.54 3.49 10.61
C THR A 44 2.13 4.32 11.81
N ALA A 45 1.62 5.52 11.55
CA ALA A 45 0.85 6.27 12.53
C ALA A 45 -0.62 6.36 12.10
N PRO A 46 -1.55 6.49 13.06
CA PRO A 46 -2.94 6.69 12.75
C PRO A 46 -3.16 8.07 12.10
N ILE A 47 -4.07 8.15 11.13
CA ILE A 47 -4.61 9.42 10.61
C ILE A 47 -6.13 9.29 10.63
N ASP A 48 -6.84 10.38 10.92
CA ASP A 48 -8.30 10.41 10.88
C ASP A 48 -8.79 10.18 9.43
N PRO A 49 -9.52 9.08 9.15
CA PRO A 49 -10.04 8.84 7.81
C PRO A 49 -11.48 9.34 7.68
N TYR A 50 -11.82 9.97 6.56
CA TYR A 50 -13.18 9.92 6.00
C TYR A 50 -13.24 10.41 4.55
N ASP A 51 -13.69 9.56 3.63
CA ASP A 51 -14.21 9.95 2.31
C ASP A 51 -15.46 9.10 2.01
N PRO A 52 -16.67 9.68 2.02
CA PRO A 52 -17.94 8.93 1.89
C PRO A 52 -18.10 8.22 0.54
N TYR A 53 -17.28 8.54 -0.47
CA TYR A 53 -17.42 8.00 -1.83
C TYR A 53 -16.44 6.87 -2.15
N ARG A 54 -15.51 6.52 -1.25
CA ARG A 54 -14.41 5.58 -1.53
C ARG A 54 -14.49 4.26 -0.76
N GLY A 55 -15.61 4.00 -0.10
CA GLY A 55 -15.75 2.90 0.85
C GLY A 55 -14.95 3.15 2.13
N ARG A 56 -15.07 2.23 3.09
CA ARG A 56 -14.41 2.41 4.39
C ARG A 56 -12.98 1.91 4.39
N TYR A 57 -12.08 2.78 4.84
CA TYR A 57 -10.67 2.51 4.97
C TYR A 57 -10.09 3.30 6.14
N VAL A 58 -8.92 2.87 6.58
CA VAL A 58 -8.09 3.62 7.51
C VAL A 58 -6.92 4.23 6.76
N ALA A 59 -6.72 5.53 6.92
CA ALA A 59 -5.58 6.24 6.37
C ALA A 59 -4.32 5.90 7.17
N LEU A 60 -3.24 5.62 6.48
CA LEU A 60 -1.96 5.21 7.05
C LEU A 60 -0.93 6.29 6.79
N ASP A 61 -0.30 6.79 7.86
CA ASP A 61 0.91 7.59 7.74
C ASP A 61 2.12 6.67 7.80
N ILE A 62 2.98 6.63 6.78
CA ILE A 62 4.18 5.79 6.80
C ILE A 62 5.34 6.62 7.35
N ARG A 63 5.87 6.26 8.52
CA ARG A 63 6.91 7.07 9.20
C ARG A 63 8.25 7.10 8.46
N GLU A 64 8.56 6.05 7.71
CA GLU A 64 9.82 5.90 6.95
C GLU A 64 9.54 5.98 5.44
N ASP A 65 8.75 6.98 5.02
CA ASP A 65 8.42 7.28 3.62
C ASP A 65 9.54 7.99 2.84
N TYR A 66 10.77 7.99 3.37
CA TYR A 66 11.91 8.68 2.79
C TYR A 66 13.10 7.76 2.57
N ALA A 67 13.93 8.15 1.61
CA ALA A 67 15.22 7.54 1.30
C ALA A 67 16.35 8.58 1.39
N PRO A 68 17.61 8.18 1.61
CA PRO A 68 18.72 9.09 1.52
C PRO A 68 18.86 9.64 0.09
N LEU A 69 19.13 10.94 -0.02
CA LEU A 69 19.43 11.61 -1.29
C LEU A 69 20.73 11.01 -1.86
N PRO A 70 20.74 10.55 -3.13
CA PRO A 70 21.94 10.00 -3.75
C PRO A 70 23.06 11.04 -3.80
N GLU A 71 24.29 10.61 -3.50
CA GLU A 71 25.49 11.45 -3.62
C GLU A 71 25.83 11.73 -5.10
N SER A 72 25.47 10.81 -5.99
CA SER A 72 25.59 11.03 -7.42
C SER A 72 24.68 12.19 -7.82
N ARG A 73 25.16 13.05 -8.74
CA ARG A 73 24.42 14.20 -9.31
C ARG A 73 23.23 13.75 -10.19
N LEU A 74 22.45 12.78 -9.74
CA LEU A 74 21.16 12.45 -10.32
C LEU A 74 20.28 13.69 -10.20
N ASN A 75 19.89 14.24 -11.34
CA ASN A 75 18.97 15.37 -11.41
C ASN A 75 17.55 14.87 -11.09
N ILE A 76 17.32 14.52 -9.82
CA ILE A 76 16.01 14.10 -9.32
C ILE A 76 15.20 15.36 -8.99
N SER A 77 14.00 15.40 -9.54
CA SER A 77 13.03 16.46 -9.35
C SER A 77 11.76 15.93 -8.69
N ARG A 78 10.97 16.84 -8.10
CA ARG A 78 9.65 16.51 -7.59
C ARG A 78 8.76 15.99 -8.73
N GLY A 79 8.06 14.89 -8.48
CA GLY A 79 7.19 14.20 -9.44
C GLY A 79 7.89 13.09 -10.21
N ASP A 80 9.22 13.00 -10.15
CA ASP A 80 9.97 11.95 -10.84
C ASP A 80 9.60 10.58 -10.28
N GLU A 81 9.52 9.62 -11.19
CA GLU A 81 9.31 8.22 -10.87
C GLU A 81 10.66 7.56 -10.58
N ILE A 82 10.76 6.90 -9.43
CA ILE A 82 11.99 6.29 -8.95
C ILE A 82 11.74 4.90 -8.39
N TYR A 83 12.83 4.13 -8.28
CA TYR A 83 12.84 2.80 -7.68
C TYR A 83 13.56 2.89 -6.33
N ALA A 84 12.80 2.80 -5.26
CA ALA A 84 13.30 2.87 -3.89
C ALA A 84 13.64 1.46 -3.39
N HIS A 85 14.91 1.25 -3.02
CA HIS A 85 15.43 -0.05 -2.59
C HIS A 85 15.07 -0.29 -1.14
N LEU A 86 14.62 -1.51 -0.84
CA LEU A 86 14.17 -1.91 0.48
C LEU A 86 15.23 -2.74 1.21
N LYS A 87 15.38 -2.43 2.50
CA LYS A 87 16.09 -3.28 3.47
C LYS A 87 15.30 -3.40 4.75
N LYS A 88 15.66 -4.38 5.58
CA LYS A 88 15.11 -4.59 6.91
C LYS A 88 16.12 -4.15 7.95
N ASN A 89 15.68 -3.41 8.97
CA ASN A 89 16.51 -3.03 10.11
C ASN A 89 16.59 -4.20 11.12
N GLN A 90 17.29 -3.99 12.25
CA GLN A 90 17.48 -5.01 13.28
C GLN A 90 16.17 -5.45 13.94
N GLU A 91 15.17 -4.58 14.00
CA GLU A 91 13.82 -4.88 14.51
C GLU A 91 12.92 -5.58 13.47
N GLY A 92 13.41 -5.76 12.23
CA GLY A 92 12.65 -6.36 11.14
C GLY A 92 11.69 -5.42 10.41
N PHE A 93 11.78 -4.11 10.65
CA PHE A 93 11.05 -3.09 9.90
C PHE A 93 11.79 -2.65 8.64
N ALA A 94 11.03 -2.31 7.62
CA ALA A 94 11.50 -1.95 6.31
C ALA A 94 11.82 -0.48 6.22
N TYR A 95 12.97 -0.15 5.64
CA TYR A 95 13.43 1.21 5.38
C TYR A 95 14.01 1.29 3.96
N PHE A 96 14.03 2.51 3.41
CA PHE A 96 14.60 2.76 2.09
C PHE A 96 16.07 3.16 2.21
N ASN A 97 16.97 2.36 1.63
CA ASN A 97 18.41 2.60 1.80
C ASN A 97 19.04 3.37 0.63
N LYS A 98 18.40 3.38 -0.54
CA LYS A 98 18.82 4.16 -1.72
C LYS A 98 17.69 4.23 -2.75
N VAL A 99 17.81 5.15 -3.69
CA VAL A 99 16.91 5.27 -4.85
C VAL A 99 17.69 5.19 -6.16
N THR A 100 17.08 4.62 -7.18
CA THR A 100 17.63 4.54 -8.54
C THR A 100 16.59 4.99 -9.57
N LEU A 101 17.04 5.55 -10.70
CA LEU A 101 16.17 5.86 -11.84
C LEU A 101 15.87 4.64 -12.70
N GLU A 102 16.71 3.61 -12.59
CA GLU A 102 16.56 2.34 -13.31
C GLU A 102 16.11 1.23 -12.36
N VAL A 103 15.42 0.25 -12.94
CA VAL A 103 14.92 -0.94 -12.24
C VAL A 103 16.11 -1.75 -11.73
N PRO A 104 16.18 -2.05 -10.42
CA PRO A 104 17.24 -2.89 -9.90
C PRO A 104 17.02 -4.37 -10.19
N THR A 105 18.11 -5.10 -10.40
CA THR A 105 18.10 -6.54 -10.75
C THR A 105 18.06 -7.47 -9.54
N GLU A 106 18.74 -7.12 -8.44
CA GLU A 106 18.95 -8.04 -7.30
C GLU A 106 18.28 -7.60 -6.00
N ALA A 107 17.96 -6.31 -5.86
CA ALA A 107 17.37 -5.78 -4.63
C ALA A 107 15.85 -5.73 -4.72
N SER A 108 15.16 -6.02 -3.62
CA SER A 108 13.73 -5.71 -3.48
C SER A 108 13.53 -4.20 -3.51
N TYR A 109 12.51 -3.74 -4.25
CA TYR A 109 12.26 -2.33 -4.48
C TYR A 109 10.78 -2.03 -4.61
N ILE A 110 10.43 -0.77 -4.35
CA ILE A 110 9.11 -0.19 -4.62
C ILE A 110 9.26 0.89 -5.67
N LYS A 111 8.33 0.89 -6.62
CA LYS A 111 8.15 1.96 -7.57
C LYS A 111 7.34 3.08 -6.90
N ALA A 112 7.91 4.28 -6.80
CA ALA A 112 7.32 5.43 -6.09
C ALA A 112 7.59 6.74 -6.84
N LYS A 113 6.90 7.82 -6.46
CA LYS A 113 7.18 9.17 -6.98
C LYS A 113 7.82 10.04 -5.92
N VAL A 114 8.65 10.99 -6.34
CA VAL A 114 9.25 11.97 -5.42
C VAL A 114 8.21 13.04 -5.05
N THR A 115 7.90 13.18 -3.77
CA THR A 115 6.97 14.22 -3.28
C THR A 115 7.70 15.49 -2.89
N TYR A 116 8.83 15.35 -2.21
CA TYR A 116 9.62 16.44 -1.66
C TYR A 116 11.09 16.05 -1.50
N ILE A 117 12.00 17.01 -1.68
CA ILE A 117 13.44 16.80 -1.52
C ILE A 117 13.95 17.76 -0.45
N ASN A 118 14.41 17.21 0.67
CA ASN A 118 15.04 17.97 1.75
C ASN A 118 16.56 17.84 1.66
N ARG A 119 17.20 18.82 1.00
CA ARG A 119 18.66 18.84 0.84
C ARG A 119 19.41 19.10 2.15
N LYS A 120 18.79 19.75 3.15
CA LYS A 120 19.44 20.02 4.45
C LYS A 120 19.61 18.74 5.26
N GLU A 121 18.61 17.86 5.20
CA GLU A 121 18.62 16.55 5.89
C GLU A 121 19.11 15.40 5.00
N ASN A 122 19.46 15.69 3.75
CA ASN A 122 19.86 14.69 2.75
C ASN A 122 18.80 13.59 2.54
N LYS A 123 17.52 13.96 2.45
CA LYS A 123 16.37 13.06 2.30
C LYS A 123 15.54 13.36 1.05
N ILE A 124 15.00 12.29 0.45
CA ILE A 124 13.96 12.32 -0.58
C ILE A 124 12.72 11.64 0.00
N TYR A 125 11.60 12.33 0.00
CA TYR A 125 10.29 11.80 0.42
C TYR A 125 9.56 11.19 -0.77
N LEU A 126 8.85 10.11 -0.50
CA LEU A 126 8.28 9.22 -1.50
C LEU A 126 6.76 9.14 -1.36
N ASP A 127 6.06 9.22 -2.48
CA ASP A 127 4.65 8.87 -2.61
C ASP A 127 4.55 7.34 -2.71
N LEU A 128 4.16 6.69 -1.62
CA LEU A 128 4.10 5.23 -1.54
C LEU A 128 2.75 4.73 -2.06
N PRO A 129 2.71 3.61 -2.82
CA PRO A 129 1.46 3.12 -3.41
C PRO A 129 0.50 2.44 -2.41
N PHE A 130 0.70 2.62 -1.09
CA PHE A 130 -0.05 1.93 -0.04
C PHE A 130 -0.30 2.81 1.21
N GLU A 131 -1.19 3.78 1.09
CA GLU A 131 -1.55 4.69 2.22
C GLU A 131 -2.93 4.40 2.82
N ARG A 132 -3.65 3.40 2.29
CA ARG A 132 -5.04 3.11 2.68
C ARG A 132 -5.24 1.63 2.93
N TYR A 133 -5.73 1.30 4.13
CA TYR A 133 -6.15 -0.06 4.48
C TYR A 133 -7.67 -0.19 4.44
N TYR A 134 -8.20 -0.82 3.40
CA TYR A 134 -9.64 -1.02 3.20
C TYR A 134 -10.17 -2.11 4.13
N LEU A 135 -11.37 -1.88 4.66
CA LEU A 135 -12.01 -2.73 5.66
C LEU A 135 -13.45 -3.05 5.26
N ASP A 136 -13.96 -4.15 5.81
CA ASP A 136 -15.38 -4.47 5.74
C ASP A 136 -16.23 -3.42 6.48
N GLU A 137 -17.37 -3.04 5.90
CA GLU A 137 -18.29 -2.01 6.40
C GLU A 137 -18.72 -2.26 7.86
N ASN A 138 -18.83 -3.53 8.28
CA ASN A 138 -19.26 -3.89 9.63
C ASN A 138 -18.15 -3.72 10.68
N ILE A 139 -16.87 -3.82 10.26
CA ILE A 139 -15.71 -3.79 11.16
C ILE A 139 -15.06 -2.40 11.15
N ALA A 140 -15.08 -1.72 10.01
CA ALA A 140 -14.47 -0.41 9.80
C ALA A 140 -14.82 0.63 10.88
N PRO A 141 -16.09 0.88 11.26
CA PRO A 141 -16.37 1.88 12.29
C PRO A 141 -15.72 1.59 13.64
N LEU A 142 -15.56 0.30 14.00
CA LEU A 142 -14.88 -0.09 15.23
C LEU A 142 -13.38 0.16 15.13
N VAL A 143 -12.76 -0.15 13.98
CA VAL A 143 -11.34 0.12 13.73
C VAL A 143 -11.08 1.62 13.67
N GLU A 144 -11.94 2.42 13.03
CA GLU A 144 -11.84 3.88 12.99
C GLU A 144 -11.95 4.51 14.38
N LYS A 145 -12.85 4.00 15.24
CA LYS A 145 -12.93 4.43 16.66
C LYS A 145 -11.63 4.08 17.40
N LEU A 146 -11.09 2.89 17.20
CA LEU A 146 -9.81 2.47 17.78
C LEU A 146 -8.66 3.37 17.30
N TYR A 147 -8.54 3.60 15.98
CA TYR A 147 -7.51 4.45 15.39
C TYR A 147 -7.59 5.88 15.88
N ARG A 148 -8.79 6.45 16.05
CA ARG A 148 -8.98 7.77 16.65
C ARG A 148 -8.56 7.84 18.12
N LYS A 149 -8.71 6.76 18.89
CA LYS A 149 -8.20 6.65 20.27
C LYS A 149 -6.66 6.58 20.27
N LEU A 150 -6.08 5.72 19.42
CA LEU A 150 -4.63 5.58 19.26
C LEU A 150 -3.95 6.88 18.81
N ASN A 151 -4.64 7.71 18.02
CA ASN A 151 -4.12 9.02 17.61
C ASN A 151 -3.90 10.01 18.75
N ARG A 152 -4.53 9.77 19.91
CA ARG A 152 -4.32 10.58 21.12
C ARG A 152 -3.16 10.07 21.96
N GLU A 153 -2.65 8.88 21.66
CA GLU A 153 -1.50 8.29 22.34
C GLU A 153 -0.20 8.77 21.68
N GLU A 154 0.85 9.00 22.47
CA GLU A 154 2.11 9.57 21.96
C GLU A 154 2.87 8.62 21.02
N ASN A 155 2.63 7.31 21.09
CA ASN A 155 3.36 6.36 20.24
C ASN A 155 2.65 5.00 20.07
N PRO A 156 1.51 4.93 19.35
CA PRO A 156 0.85 3.67 19.11
C PRO A 156 1.76 2.74 18.29
N ASN A 157 1.89 1.49 18.74
CA ASN A 157 2.71 0.48 18.07
C ASN A 157 1.93 -0.16 16.92
N THR A 158 1.69 0.64 15.89
CA THR A 158 0.99 0.22 14.67
C THR A 158 1.96 0.02 13.52
N TYR A 159 1.77 -1.05 12.77
CA TYR A 159 2.52 -1.29 11.55
C TYR A 159 1.72 -2.11 10.55
N ILE A 160 2.05 -1.96 9.28
CA ILE A 160 1.50 -2.78 8.21
C ILE A 160 2.52 -3.81 7.74
N LYS A 161 2.01 -4.97 7.34
CA LYS A 161 2.77 -5.93 6.54
C LYS A 161 2.43 -5.73 5.07
N VAL A 162 3.46 -5.55 4.26
CA VAL A 162 3.35 -5.29 2.82
C VAL A 162 4.11 -6.36 2.07
N ARG A 163 3.49 -6.87 1.00
CA ARG A 163 4.11 -7.80 0.06
C ARG A 163 4.61 -7.04 -1.15
N VAL A 164 5.88 -7.25 -1.50
CA VAL A 164 6.55 -6.53 -2.59
C VAL A 164 7.04 -7.51 -3.63
N LYS A 165 6.71 -7.24 -4.90
CA LYS A 165 7.17 -8.04 -6.04
C LYS A 165 7.27 -7.17 -7.29
N SER A 166 8.45 -7.16 -7.92
CA SER A 166 8.70 -6.45 -9.19
C SER A 166 8.27 -4.97 -9.15
N GLY A 167 8.57 -4.27 -8.06
CA GLY A 167 8.24 -2.85 -7.87
C GLY A 167 6.81 -2.56 -7.40
N ALA A 168 5.91 -3.54 -7.46
CA ALA A 168 4.56 -3.41 -6.95
C ALA A 168 4.49 -3.82 -5.48
N ALA A 169 3.66 -3.12 -4.70
CA ALA A 169 3.49 -3.34 -3.28
C ALA A 169 2.00 -3.43 -2.93
N VAL A 170 1.64 -4.39 -2.08
CA VAL A 170 0.26 -4.64 -1.63
C VAL A 170 0.25 -4.85 -0.12
N ILE A 171 -0.61 -4.12 0.59
CA ILE A 171 -0.84 -4.35 2.03
C ILE A 171 -1.48 -5.73 2.20
N GLU A 172 -0.84 -6.56 3.01
CA GLU A 172 -1.34 -7.87 3.41
C GLU A 172 -2.22 -7.75 4.66
N GLU A 173 -1.75 -7.02 5.69
CA GLU A 173 -2.44 -6.92 6.97
C GLU A 173 -1.96 -5.70 7.78
N LEU A 174 -2.84 -5.17 8.63
CA LEU A 174 -2.54 -4.10 9.58
C LEU A 174 -2.47 -4.66 11.02
N TYR A 175 -1.43 -4.29 11.76
CA TYR A 175 -1.16 -4.78 13.10
C TYR A 175 -1.20 -3.65 14.14
N LEU A 176 -1.67 -3.99 15.32
CA LEU A 176 -1.56 -3.24 16.56
C LEU A 176 -0.96 -4.18 17.62
N ASP A 177 0.16 -3.80 18.24
CA ASP A 177 0.82 -4.61 19.29
C ASP A 177 1.08 -6.07 18.89
N ASN A 178 1.52 -6.29 17.64
CA ASN A 178 1.75 -7.60 17.02
C ASN A 178 0.51 -8.48 16.84
N GLN A 179 -0.69 -7.96 17.09
CA GLN A 179 -1.95 -8.62 16.75
C GLN A 179 -2.57 -7.99 15.49
N ALA A 180 -3.15 -8.81 14.60
CA ALA A 180 -3.87 -8.28 13.44
C ALA A 180 -5.08 -7.47 13.92
N ILE A 181 -5.27 -6.26 13.40
CA ILE A 181 -6.26 -5.33 13.92
C ILE A 181 -7.69 -5.87 13.79
N ILE A 182 -7.96 -6.64 12.74
CA ILE A 182 -9.26 -7.27 12.50
C ILE A 182 -9.53 -8.33 13.59
N GLU A 183 -8.52 -9.11 13.97
CA GLU A 183 -8.63 -10.10 15.05
C GLU A 183 -8.77 -9.43 16.40
N PHE A 184 -8.00 -8.36 16.65
CA PHE A 184 -8.09 -7.56 17.86
C PHE A 184 -9.52 -7.04 18.08
N ILE A 185 -10.14 -6.45 17.04
CA ILE A 185 -11.53 -5.98 17.12
C ILE A 185 -12.50 -7.14 17.32
N LYS A 186 -12.33 -8.26 16.60
CA LYS A 186 -13.20 -9.43 16.76
C LYS A 186 -13.18 -9.99 18.19
N ASN A 187 -12.02 -10.00 18.84
CA ASN A 187 -11.85 -10.50 20.21
C ASN A 187 -12.34 -9.50 21.28
N ASN A 188 -12.48 -8.22 20.94
CA ASN A 188 -12.86 -7.16 21.87
C ASN A 188 -14.18 -6.46 21.49
N LYS A 189 -15.05 -7.11 20.69
CA LYS A 189 -16.26 -6.48 20.12
C LYS A 189 -17.13 -5.78 21.17
N GLU A 190 -17.33 -6.41 22.32
CA GLU A 190 -18.17 -5.90 23.41
C GLU A 190 -17.69 -4.51 23.89
N LYS A 191 -16.37 -4.34 24.02
CA LYS A 191 -15.74 -3.08 24.49
C LYS A 191 -15.92 -1.88 23.54
N TYR A 192 -16.24 -2.13 22.27
CA TYR A 192 -16.36 -1.08 21.24
C TYR A 192 -17.79 -0.95 20.67
N GLN A 193 -18.72 -1.80 21.10
CA GLN A 193 -20.15 -1.74 20.72
C GLN A 193 -21.01 -0.93 21.69
N GLU A 194 -20.54 -0.64 22.92
CA GLU A 194 -21.36 0.01 23.97
C GLU A 194 -21.36 1.56 23.99
N ASP A 195 -20.70 2.23 23.04
CA ASP A 195 -20.69 3.71 22.90
C ASP A 195 -21.16 4.17 21.51
#